data_AF-A0A8X6IGY1-F1
#
_entry.id   AF-A0A8X6IGY1-F1
#
_cell.length_a   1.000
_cell.length_b   1.000
_cell.length_c   1.000
_cell.angle_alpha   90.00
_cell.angle_beta   90.00
_cell.angle_gamma   90.00
#
_symmetry.space_group_name_H-M   'P 1'
#
loop_
_entity.id
_entity.type
_entity.pdbx_description
1 polymer ?
#
loop_
_entity_poly.entity_id
_entity_poly.type
_entity_poly.pdbx_seq_one_letter_code
_entity_poly.pdbx_strand_id
1 'polypeptide(L)'
;MFPLCRTCAETLHQNICSHTDEERSITGTWVTEEIKKAREKGYKIIKIYEVYHFQSSSNDLFRSYIDLFLKIKQEASGYPKGCLSDQQKSEYIVSYSEKENIYLDKNSINVNLGRRSVAKLALNSFWGRWGMNLNKSQLTFVSTVHDFNKMLIDKTKHIKDVFLPTPEIAAFQWTQSNNFVTQDSSTNIFIAAFTTCHARLKLYSAIEKLNESVLYFDTDSIIYKSDGINDPPLGNFLGEFTDELNGGTITSFVTGGPKNYAYKLSDGSEVCKIRGFTLNFQNSLVLNYNSVKELVKKSSKRILVLYLMATKKTVAPSGGKKKTIKRKNCFVT
;
A
#
# COMPACT_ATOMS: atom_id res chain seq x y z
N MET A 1 -11.59 -9.75 -8.46
CA MET A 1 -11.50 -9.68 -9.93
C MET A 1 -10.92 -8.32 -10.31
N PHE A 2 -10.19 -8.20 -11.41
CA PHE A 2 -9.73 -6.90 -11.97
C PHE A 2 -10.32 -6.70 -13.38
N PRO A 3 -11.64 -6.47 -13.49
CA PRO A 3 -12.32 -6.41 -14.78
C PRO A 3 -12.18 -5.02 -15.43
N LEU A 4 -12.04 -4.99 -16.75
CA LEU A 4 -12.06 -3.77 -17.56
C LEU A 4 -13.48 -3.40 -18.05
N CYS A 5 -14.50 -3.89 -17.33
CA CYS A 5 -15.92 -3.75 -17.65
C CYS A 5 -16.70 -3.75 -16.33
N ARG A 6 -17.56 -2.74 -16.12
CA ARG A 6 -18.43 -2.65 -14.94
C ARG A 6 -19.33 -3.89 -14.81
N THR A 7 -20.07 -4.25 -15.86
CA THR A 7 -20.99 -5.40 -15.81
C THR A 7 -20.27 -6.72 -15.49
N CYS A 8 -19.06 -6.97 -16.01
CA CYS A 8 -18.27 -8.14 -15.62
C CYS A 8 -17.89 -8.14 -14.13
N ALA A 9 -17.65 -6.96 -13.53
CA ALA A 9 -17.36 -6.83 -12.11
C ALA A 9 -18.56 -7.22 -11.24
N GLU A 10 -19.73 -6.71 -11.61
CA GLU A 10 -21.00 -6.86 -10.86
C GLU A 10 -21.54 -8.29 -10.99
N THR A 11 -21.47 -8.87 -12.18
CA THR A 11 -21.93 -10.24 -12.47
C THR A 11 -20.90 -11.34 -12.18
N LEU A 12 -19.68 -10.96 -11.77
CA LEU A 12 -18.53 -11.86 -11.59
C LEU A 12 -18.23 -12.71 -12.85
N HIS A 13 -18.42 -12.15 -14.03
CA HIS A 13 -18.21 -12.81 -15.32
C HIS A 13 -16.74 -13.19 -15.54
N GLN A 14 -16.47 -14.47 -15.81
CA GLN A 14 -15.10 -15.01 -15.95
C GLN A 14 -14.68 -15.37 -17.38
N ASN A 15 -15.57 -15.23 -18.37
CA ASN A 15 -15.25 -15.49 -19.78
C ASN A 15 -14.82 -14.19 -20.50
N ILE A 16 -14.56 -14.31 -21.80
CA ILE A 16 -14.23 -13.15 -22.66
C ILE A 16 -15.43 -12.20 -22.67
N CYS A 17 -15.19 -10.94 -22.31
CA CYS A 17 -16.21 -9.90 -22.23
C CYS A 17 -16.81 -9.58 -23.60
N SER A 18 -18.12 -9.78 -23.75
CA SER A 18 -18.91 -9.44 -24.95
C SER A 18 -19.84 -8.22 -24.77
N HIS A 19 -19.75 -7.55 -23.62
CA HIS A 19 -20.59 -6.40 -23.27
C HIS A 19 -20.33 -5.16 -24.16
N THR A 20 -21.35 -4.33 -24.37
CA THR A 20 -21.23 -3.07 -25.15
C THR A 20 -20.38 -2.02 -24.43
N ASP A 21 -19.97 -0.95 -25.11
CA ASP A 21 -19.18 0.12 -24.48
C ASP A 21 -19.98 0.86 -23.37
N GLU A 22 -21.30 0.94 -23.48
CA GLU A 22 -22.21 1.48 -22.44
C GLU A 22 -22.26 0.59 -21.20
N GLU A 23 -22.34 -0.73 -21.39
CA GLU A 23 -22.30 -1.72 -20.31
C GLU A 23 -20.93 -1.76 -19.63
N ARG A 24 -19.86 -1.67 -20.42
CA ARG A 24 -18.46 -1.59 -19.94
C ARG A 24 -18.16 -0.29 -19.20
N SER A 25 -18.89 0.80 -19.48
CA SER A 25 -18.63 2.13 -18.93
C SER A 25 -18.57 2.14 -17.40
N ILE A 26 -17.63 2.91 -16.86
CA ILE A 26 -17.39 3.03 -15.42
C ILE A 26 -17.68 4.48 -15.01
N THR A 27 -18.44 4.65 -13.92
CA THR A 27 -18.71 5.96 -13.30
C THR A 27 -18.05 6.00 -11.92
N GLY A 28 -17.47 7.14 -11.57
CA GLY A 28 -16.69 7.30 -10.35
C GLY A 28 -15.99 8.65 -10.28
N THR A 29 -15.11 8.80 -9.29
CA THR A 29 -14.33 10.01 -9.03
C THR A 29 -12.85 9.65 -9.06
N TRP A 30 -12.05 10.37 -9.84
CA TRP A 30 -10.63 10.09 -10.06
C TRP A 30 -9.81 11.38 -10.06
N VAL A 31 -8.51 11.24 -9.81
CA VAL A 31 -7.56 12.34 -10.02
C VAL A 31 -7.28 12.49 -11.51
N THR A 32 -7.19 13.73 -12.00
CA THR A 32 -7.05 14.04 -13.43
C THR A 32 -5.88 13.33 -14.11
N GLU A 33 -4.78 13.08 -13.41
CA GLU A 33 -3.61 12.39 -13.98
C GLU A 33 -3.89 10.90 -14.29
N GLU A 34 -4.75 10.23 -13.52
CA GLU A 34 -5.19 8.86 -13.84
C GLU A 34 -6.11 8.86 -15.08
N ILE A 35 -6.94 9.88 -15.24
CA ILE A 35 -7.78 10.06 -16.44
C ILE A 35 -6.94 10.37 -17.67
N LYS A 36 -5.90 11.20 -17.56
CA LYS A 36 -4.91 11.41 -18.64
C LYS A 36 -4.27 10.08 -19.03
N LYS A 37 -3.80 9.28 -18.06
CA LYS A 37 -3.18 7.99 -18.35
C LYS A 37 -4.17 6.98 -18.95
N ALA A 38 -5.43 7.01 -18.55
CA ALA A 38 -6.48 6.21 -19.19
C ALA A 38 -6.70 6.61 -20.66
N ARG A 39 -6.69 7.92 -20.98
CA ARG A 39 -6.78 8.40 -22.37
C ARG A 39 -5.60 7.96 -23.23
N GLU A 40 -4.37 7.98 -22.70
CA GLU A 40 -3.19 7.40 -23.39
C GLU A 40 -3.38 5.90 -23.70
N LYS A 41 -4.16 5.19 -22.88
CA LYS A 41 -4.54 3.78 -23.07
C LYS A 41 -5.80 3.58 -23.91
N GLY A 42 -6.26 4.61 -24.62
CA GLY A 42 -7.38 4.53 -25.56
C GLY A 42 -8.78 4.63 -24.92
N TYR A 43 -8.88 4.87 -23.60
CA TYR A 43 -10.17 5.07 -22.96
C TYR A 43 -10.78 6.42 -23.35
N LYS A 44 -12.10 6.44 -23.57
CA LYS A 44 -12.88 7.63 -23.92
C LYS A 44 -13.61 8.17 -22.69
N ILE A 45 -13.63 9.49 -22.54
CA ILE A 45 -14.47 10.16 -21.54
C ILE A 45 -15.86 10.34 -22.16
N ILE A 46 -16.87 9.67 -21.60
CA ILE A 46 -18.26 9.75 -22.08
C ILE A 46 -18.96 11.00 -21.54
N LYS A 47 -18.79 11.28 -20.24
CA LYS A 47 -19.43 12.41 -19.55
C LYS A 47 -18.59 12.86 -18.36
N ILE A 48 -18.56 14.17 -18.14
CA ILE A 48 -18.01 14.81 -16.94
C ILE A 48 -19.19 15.39 -16.16
N TYR A 49 -19.24 15.15 -14.86
CA TYR A 49 -20.32 15.63 -13.98
C TYR A 49 -19.88 16.83 -13.13
N GLU A 50 -18.66 16.79 -12.61
CA GLU A 50 -18.10 17.77 -11.68
C GLU A 50 -16.58 17.80 -11.82
N VAL A 51 -15.94 18.95 -11.60
CA VAL A 51 -14.49 19.12 -11.63
C VAL A 51 -14.05 20.04 -10.49
N TYR A 52 -13.23 19.50 -9.58
CA TYR A 52 -12.48 20.30 -8.61
C TYR A 52 -11.17 20.77 -9.26
N HIS A 53 -11.13 22.04 -9.67
CA HIS A 53 -9.96 22.63 -10.33
C HIS A 53 -9.13 23.48 -9.36
N PHE A 54 -7.82 23.34 -9.44
CA PHE A 54 -6.83 24.13 -8.69
C PHE A 54 -5.96 24.87 -9.69
N GLN A 55 -6.01 26.21 -9.68
CA GLN A 55 -5.32 27.06 -10.65
C GLN A 55 -3.79 27.05 -10.49
N SER A 56 -3.28 26.71 -9.30
CA SER A 56 -1.86 26.77 -8.95
C SER A 56 -1.38 25.48 -8.31
N SER A 57 -0.11 25.15 -8.55
CA SER A 57 0.61 24.01 -7.97
C SER A 57 1.99 24.45 -7.48
N SER A 58 2.50 23.84 -6.40
CA SER A 58 3.84 24.07 -5.87
C SER A 58 4.50 22.74 -5.49
N ASN A 59 5.83 22.68 -5.62
CA ASN A 59 6.66 21.55 -5.22
C ASN A 59 7.42 21.82 -3.91
N ASP A 60 7.04 22.87 -3.16
CA ASP A 60 7.85 23.46 -2.09
C ASP A 60 7.22 23.27 -0.71
N LEU A 61 5.88 23.26 -0.62
CA LEU A 61 5.10 23.23 0.63
C LEU A 61 5.54 22.17 1.64
N PHE A 62 5.98 21.01 1.16
CA PHE A 62 6.42 19.89 2.01
C PHE A 62 7.91 19.56 1.89
N ARG A 63 8.68 20.29 1.06
CA ARG A 63 10.07 19.97 0.75
C ARG A 63 10.92 19.87 2.02
N SER A 64 10.98 20.94 2.82
CA SER A 64 11.76 20.96 4.06
C SER A 64 11.40 19.85 5.07
N TYR A 65 10.14 19.44 5.14
CA TYR A 65 9.71 18.31 5.98
C TYR A 65 10.22 16.97 5.43
N ILE A 66 10.05 16.75 4.12
CA ILE A 66 10.50 15.52 3.45
C ILE A 66 12.03 15.42 3.54
N ASP A 67 12.76 16.48 3.21
CA ASP A 67 14.22 16.54 3.22
C ASP A 67 14.80 16.22 4.60
N LEU A 68 14.24 16.82 5.66
CA LEU A 68 14.63 16.57 7.04
C LEU A 68 14.51 15.08 7.42
N PHE A 69 13.35 14.47 7.19
CA PHE A 69 13.15 13.07 7.55
C PHE A 69 13.81 12.10 6.57
N LEU A 70 14.04 12.49 5.33
CA LEU A 70 14.79 11.71 4.35
C LEU A 70 16.29 11.69 4.71
N LYS A 71 16.87 12.84 5.08
CA LYS A 71 18.23 12.94 5.65
C LYS A 71 18.39 12.01 6.86
N ILE A 72 17.55 12.15 7.88
CA ILE A 72 17.62 11.34 9.10
C ILE A 72 17.45 9.84 8.80
N LYS A 73 16.54 9.48 7.89
CA LYS A 73 16.36 8.08 7.43
C LYS A 73 17.62 7.57 6.74
N GLN A 74 18.27 8.38 5.91
CA GLN A 74 19.40 7.96 5.10
C GLN A 74 20.68 7.82 5.93
N GLU A 75 20.99 8.81 6.75
CA GLU A 75 22.08 8.74 7.75
C GLU A 75 21.95 7.50 8.63
N ALA A 76 20.75 7.28 9.20
CA ALA A 76 20.46 6.11 10.03
C ALA A 76 20.37 4.77 9.27
N SER A 77 20.47 4.78 7.93
CA SER A 77 20.56 3.55 7.12
C SER A 77 22.00 3.04 6.97
N GLY A 78 23.00 3.89 7.23
CA GLY A 78 24.39 3.62 6.87
C GLY A 78 24.65 3.74 5.35
N TYR A 79 25.89 3.46 4.95
CA TYR A 79 26.30 3.51 3.55
C TYR A 79 25.70 2.35 2.73
N PRO A 80 25.48 2.53 1.40
CA PRO A 80 25.14 1.44 0.49
C PRO A 80 26.19 0.32 0.50
N LYS A 81 25.77 -0.92 0.23
CA LYS A 81 26.64 -2.12 0.26
C LYS A 81 27.88 -2.03 -0.63
N GLY A 82 27.85 -1.24 -1.71
CA GLY A 82 28.98 -1.02 -2.62
C GLY A 82 29.98 0.04 -2.17
N CYS A 83 29.69 0.81 -1.11
CA CYS A 83 30.53 1.91 -0.63
C CYS A 83 31.48 1.44 0.48
N LEU A 84 32.54 0.72 0.10
CA LEU A 84 33.52 0.16 1.02
C LEU A 84 34.67 1.14 1.29
N SER A 85 35.20 1.80 0.24
CA SER A 85 36.29 2.76 0.37
C SER A 85 35.80 4.14 0.81
N ASP A 86 36.70 4.94 1.41
CA ASP A 86 36.35 6.31 1.83
C ASP A 86 36.13 7.27 0.64
N GLN A 87 36.69 6.94 -0.52
CA GLN A 87 36.36 7.60 -1.79
C GLN A 87 34.88 7.35 -2.14
N GLN A 88 34.45 6.07 -2.22
CA GLN A 88 33.06 5.71 -2.54
C GLN A 88 32.05 6.27 -1.55
N LYS A 89 32.41 6.38 -0.25
CA LYS A 89 31.59 7.04 0.77
C LYS A 89 31.44 8.54 0.52
N SER A 90 32.50 9.19 0.03
CA SER A 90 32.51 10.62 -0.27
C SER A 90 31.74 10.92 -1.55
N GLU A 91 31.95 10.13 -2.62
CA GLU A 91 31.16 10.16 -3.86
C GLU A 91 29.67 9.93 -3.60
N TYR A 92 29.32 9.02 -2.68
CA TYR A 92 27.95 8.80 -2.26
C TYR A 92 27.32 10.05 -1.61
N ILE A 93 28.03 10.75 -0.72
CA ILE A 93 27.54 11.98 -0.08
C ILE A 93 27.34 13.10 -1.12
N VAL A 94 28.31 13.28 -2.03
CA VAL A 94 28.22 14.29 -3.10
C VAL A 94 27.04 14.01 -4.03
N SER A 95 26.92 12.79 -4.55
CA SER A 95 25.80 12.42 -5.44
C SER A 95 24.42 12.52 -4.77
N TYR A 96 24.32 12.30 -3.45
CA TYR A 96 23.10 12.53 -2.68
C TYR A 96 22.76 14.03 -2.58
N SER A 97 23.77 14.87 -2.36
CA SER A 97 23.60 16.33 -2.37
C SER A 97 23.18 16.85 -3.75
N GLU A 98 23.80 16.38 -4.83
CA GLU A 98 23.51 16.80 -6.20
C GLU A 98 22.11 16.41 -6.66
N LYS A 99 21.65 15.20 -6.30
CA LYS A 99 20.40 14.63 -6.81
C LYS A 99 19.17 14.90 -5.95
N GLU A 100 19.32 14.92 -4.63
CA GLU A 100 18.21 15.16 -3.69
C GLU A 100 18.22 16.59 -3.11
N ASN A 101 19.29 17.37 -3.33
CA ASN A 101 19.54 18.64 -2.62
C ASN A 101 19.64 18.46 -1.08
N ILE A 102 20.11 17.29 -0.63
CA ILE A 102 20.22 16.93 0.80
C ILE A 102 21.69 16.67 1.18
N TYR A 103 22.21 17.52 2.06
CA TYR A 103 23.55 17.38 2.63
C TYR A 103 23.56 16.35 3.77
N LEU A 104 24.12 15.16 3.53
CA LEU A 104 24.33 14.13 4.56
C LEU A 104 25.59 14.45 5.38
N ASP A 105 25.54 14.31 6.71
CA ASP A 105 26.73 14.42 7.55
C ASP A 105 27.48 13.08 7.63
N LYS A 106 28.73 13.05 7.15
CA LYS A 106 29.64 11.89 7.17
C LYS A 106 29.73 11.22 8.54
N ASN A 107 29.72 12.00 9.63
CA ASN A 107 29.84 11.51 11.00
C ASN A 107 28.52 10.95 11.55
N SER A 108 27.38 11.36 10.97
CA SER A 108 26.04 10.88 11.32
C SER A 108 25.60 9.65 10.51
N ILE A 109 26.32 9.24 9.47
CA ILE A 109 26.01 8.04 8.68
C ILE A 109 26.43 6.78 9.44
N ASN A 110 25.51 6.22 10.22
CA ASN A 110 25.69 4.95 10.92
C ASN A 110 24.39 4.14 10.98
N VAL A 111 24.50 2.80 10.97
CA VAL A 111 23.31 1.93 11.00
C VAL A 111 22.59 2.06 12.34
N ASN A 112 21.42 2.70 12.33
CA ASN A 112 20.57 2.89 13.50
C ASN A 112 19.12 2.54 13.16
N LEU A 113 18.76 1.27 13.38
CA LEU A 113 17.45 0.72 13.05
C LEU A 113 16.29 1.47 13.74
N GLY A 114 16.51 2.00 14.95
CA GLY A 114 15.52 2.76 15.71
C GLY A 114 15.26 4.14 15.09
N ARG A 115 16.29 4.97 14.97
CA ARG A 115 16.23 6.32 14.36
C ARG A 115 15.68 6.25 12.94
N ARG A 116 16.15 5.28 12.15
CA ARG A 116 15.65 5.00 10.80
C ARG A 116 14.16 4.67 10.78
N SER A 117 13.68 3.86 11.73
CA SER A 117 12.26 3.48 11.82
C SER A 117 11.37 4.66 12.19
N VAL A 118 11.83 5.56 13.08
CA VAL A 118 11.09 6.78 13.44
C VAL A 118 10.99 7.74 12.26
N ALA A 119 12.09 8.06 11.59
CA ALA A 119 12.07 8.95 10.41
C ALA A 119 11.23 8.37 9.26
N LYS A 120 11.34 7.06 9.04
CA LYS A 120 10.50 6.31 8.10
C LYS A 120 9.01 6.28 8.48
N LEU A 121 8.68 6.37 9.78
CA LEU A 121 7.29 6.47 10.25
C LEU A 121 6.74 7.89 10.06
N ALA A 122 7.55 8.93 10.24
CA ALA A 122 7.18 10.33 10.00
C ALA A 122 6.77 10.55 8.53
N LEU A 123 7.66 10.24 7.58
CA LEU A 123 7.40 10.32 6.12
C LEU A 123 6.08 9.62 5.72
N ASN A 124 5.81 8.47 6.32
CA ASN A 124 4.61 7.67 6.04
C ASN A 124 3.32 8.19 6.67
N SER A 125 3.41 8.64 7.90
CA SER A 125 2.23 9.07 8.64
C SER A 125 1.81 10.47 8.19
N PHE A 126 2.73 11.23 7.59
CA PHE A 126 2.49 12.54 7.02
C PHE A 126 1.40 12.53 5.93
N TRP A 127 1.59 11.82 4.82
CA TRP A 127 0.58 11.77 3.75
C TRP A 127 -0.73 11.12 4.24
N GLY A 128 -0.62 10.10 5.10
CA GLY A 128 -1.77 9.41 5.68
C GLY A 128 -2.60 10.27 6.64
N ARG A 129 -2.04 11.34 7.21
CA ARG A 129 -2.78 12.32 8.03
C ARG A 129 -3.75 13.12 7.19
N TRP A 130 -3.34 13.57 6.00
CA TRP A 130 -4.19 14.36 5.11
C TRP A 130 -5.45 13.59 4.65
N GLY A 131 -5.35 12.26 4.48
CA GLY A 131 -6.47 11.37 4.15
C GLY A 131 -7.17 10.73 5.34
N MET A 132 -6.97 11.24 6.56
CA MET A 132 -7.56 10.65 7.77
C MET A 132 -9.07 10.94 7.85
N ASN A 133 -9.89 9.90 7.98
CA ASN A 133 -11.31 10.08 8.31
C ASN A 133 -11.45 10.70 9.72
N LEU A 134 -12.07 11.88 9.79
CA LEU A 134 -12.39 12.61 11.01
C LEU A 134 -13.52 11.95 11.80
N ASN A 135 -14.52 11.40 11.09
CA ASN A 135 -15.67 10.73 11.68
C ASN A 135 -15.32 9.31 12.13
N LYS A 136 -14.55 9.22 13.22
CA LYS A 136 -14.11 7.98 13.84
C LYS A 136 -15.22 7.38 14.69
N SER A 137 -15.27 6.06 14.74
CA SER A 137 -16.17 5.36 15.66
C SER A 137 -15.78 5.69 17.09
N GLN A 138 -16.74 6.22 17.85
CA GLN A 138 -16.65 6.46 19.27
C GLN A 138 -17.27 5.29 20.04
N LEU A 139 -16.87 5.15 21.30
CA LEU A 139 -17.45 4.21 22.25
C LEU A 139 -17.82 4.98 23.52
N THR A 140 -19.08 4.92 23.92
CA THR A 140 -19.59 5.61 25.12
C THR A 140 -20.29 4.60 26.01
N PHE A 141 -19.92 4.60 27.30
CA PHE A 141 -20.57 3.78 28.31
C PHE A 141 -21.59 4.63 29.07
N VAL A 142 -22.77 4.07 29.32
CA VAL A 142 -23.84 4.68 30.11
C VAL A 142 -24.36 3.67 31.13
N SER A 143 -24.66 4.13 32.34
CA SER A 143 -25.16 3.31 33.45
C SER A 143 -26.54 3.75 33.95
N THR A 144 -27.17 4.74 33.30
CA THR A 144 -28.51 5.23 33.64
C THR A 144 -29.45 5.09 32.46
N VAL A 145 -30.73 4.80 32.74
CA VAL A 145 -31.80 4.78 31.71
C VAL A 145 -31.98 6.14 31.06
N HIS A 146 -31.72 7.23 31.80
CA HIS A 146 -31.76 8.59 31.26
C HIS A 146 -30.70 8.80 30.16
N ASP A 147 -29.44 8.47 30.44
CA ASP A 147 -28.35 8.63 29.48
C ASP A 147 -28.46 7.65 28.31
N PHE A 148 -28.97 6.44 28.56
CA PHE A 148 -29.31 5.47 27.53
C PHE A 148 -30.34 6.01 26.52
N ASN A 149 -31.46 6.53 27.01
CA ASN A 149 -32.51 7.12 26.17
C ASN A 149 -32.02 8.40 25.46
N LYS A 150 -31.22 9.21 26.16
CA LYS A 150 -30.58 10.41 25.59
C LYS A 150 -29.65 10.06 24.42
N MET A 151 -28.89 8.96 24.52
CA MET A 151 -28.05 8.47 23.42
C MET A 151 -28.88 7.99 22.23
N LEU A 152 -30.00 7.28 22.46
CA LEU A 152 -30.87 6.78 21.39
C LEU A 152 -31.59 7.88 20.60
N ILE A 153 -31.95 9.00 21.25
CA ILE A 153 -32.75 10.07 20.65
C ILE A 153 -31.86 11.16 19.98
N ASP A 154 -30.56 11.18 20.28
CA ASP A 154 -29.61 12.18 19.77
C ASP A 154 -29.31 12.01 18.27
N LYS A 155 -30.05 12.76 17.45
CA LYS A 155 -29.90 12.80 15.97
C LYS A 155 -28.51 13.23 15.48
N THR A 156 -27.67 13.84 16.33
CA THR A 156 -26.28 14.17 15.97
C THR A 156 -25.38 12.93 15.95
N LYS A 157 -25.84 11.81 16.53
CA LYS A 157 -25.14 10.52 16.58
C LYS A 157 -25.84 9.47 15.72
N HIS A 158 -25.07 8.85 14.84
CA HIS A 158 -25.46 7.61 14.19
C HIS A 158 -24.94 6.42 15.01
N ILE A 159 -25.81 5.78 15.77
CA ILE A 159 -25.50 4.54 16.50
C ILE A 159 -25.25 3.41 15.48
N LYS A 160 -24.21 2.60 15.72
CA LYS A 160 -23.84 1.45 14.89
C LYS A 160 -24.15 0.13 15.58
N ASP A 161 -23.92 0.09 16.89
CA ASP A 161 -24.11 -1.09 17.72
C ASP A 161 -24.32 -0.67 19.19
N VAL A 162 -25.05 -1.49 19.94
CA VAL A 162 -25.27 -1.33 21.38
C VAL A 162 -25.15 -2.71 22.02
N PHE A 163 -24.18 -2.86 22.92
CA PHE A 163 -23.97 -4.10 23.68
C PHE A 163 -23.89 -3.81 25.17
N LEU A 164 -24.17 -4.81 26.01
CA LEU A 164 -24.13 -4.70 27.46
C LEU A 164 -22.89 -5.46 27.98
N PRO A 165 -21.78 -4.80 28.37
CA PRO A 165 -20.62 -5.48 28.94
C PRO A 165 -20.92 -6.10 30.32
N THR A 166 -21.83 -5.49 31.07
CA THR A 166 -22.37 -5.95 32.35
C THR A 166 -23.87 -5.63 32.41
N PRO A 167 -24.66 -6.21 33.33
CA PRO A 167 -26.09 -5.89 33.46
C PRO A 167 -26.41 -4.42 33.73
N GLU A 168 -25.46 -3.67 34.31
CA GLU A 168 -25.62 -2.29 34.77
C GLU A 168 -25.09 -1.24 33.77
N ILE A 169 -24.41 -1.66 32.70
CA ILE A 169 -23.72 -0.77 31.76
C ILE A 169 -24.10 -1.12 30.32
N ALA A 170 -24.52 -0.12 29.56
CA ALA A 170 -24.61 -0.20 28.11
C ALA A 170 -23.44 0.51 27.43
N ALA A 171 -22.90 -0.11 26.40
CA ALA A 171 -21.82 0.41 25.56
C ALA A 171 -22.36 0.71 24.16
N PHE A 172 -22.43 1.99 23.81
CA PHE A 172 -22.84 2.48 22.51
C PHE A 172 -21.62 2.66 21.61
N GLN A 173 -21.56 1.93 20.49
CA GLN A 173 -20.65 2.23 19.40
C GLN A 173 -21.36 3.13 18.39
N TRP A 174 -20.83 4.33 18.15
CA TRP A 174 -21.48 5.34 17.30
C TRP A 174 -20.49 6.14 16.46
N THR A 175 -21.00 6.91 15.51
CA THR A 175 -20.28 7.93 14.73
C THR A 175 -21.10 9.21 14.68
N GLN A 176 -20.46 10.35 14.44
CA GLN A 176 -21.16 11.60 14.21
C GLN A 176 -22.02 11.48 12.92
N SER A 177 -23.23 12.00 12.91
CA SER A 177 -24.04 12.15 11.70
C SER A 177 -23.36 13.13 10.73
N ASN A 178 -23.36 12.86 9.42
CA ASN A 178 -22.51 13.56 8.43
C ASN A 178 -22.57 15.09 8.51
N ASN A 179 -23.75 15.67 8.71
CA ASN A 179 -23.98 17.12 8.79
C ASN A 179 -23.37 17.78 10.04
N PHE A 180 -22.92 16.99 11.01
CA PHE A 180 -22.35 17.44 12.28
C PHE A 180 -20.88 17.05 12.45
N VAL A 181 -20.26 16.45 11.42
CA VAL A 181 -18.82 16.14 11.43
C VAL A 181 -18.03 17.45 11.44
N THR A 182 -17.30 17.70 12.52
CA THR A 182 -16.43 18.87 12.64
C THR A 182 -15.38 18.87 11.54
N GLN A 183 -15.25 19.99 10.83
CA GLN A 183 -14.14 20.19 9.91
C GLN A 183 -12.84 20.45 10.70
N ASP A 184 -11.74 19.88 10.23
CA ASP A 184 -10.41 20.00 10.83
C ASP A 184 -9.41 20.41 9.75
N SER A 185 -8.67 21.50 10.00
CA SER A 185 -7.65 22.05 9.11
C SER A 185 -6.43 21.13 8.97
N SER A 186 -6.29 20.08 9.79
CA SER A 186 -5.20 19.10 9.68
C SER A 186 -5.43 17.98 8.65
N THR A 187 -6.50 18.06 7.85
CA THR A 187 -6.83 17.10 6.79
C THR A 187 -7.14 17.76 5.45
N ASN A 188 -6.87 17.07 4.35
CA ASN A 188 -7.14 17.53 2.99
C ASN A 188 -7.17 16.32 2.04
N ILE A 189 -8.37 15.98 1.57
CA ILE A 189 -8.59 14.80 0.73
C ILE A 189 -7.88 14.90 -0.62
N PHE A 190 -7.73 16.10 -1.19
CA PHE A 190 -7.06 16.30 -2.48
C PHE A 190 -5.57 15.98 -2.37
N ILE A 191 -4.88 16.45 -1.32
CA ILE A 191 -3.47 16.12 -1.07
C ILE A 191 -3.26 14.60 -0.98
N ALA A 192 -4.14 13.90 -0.26
CA ALA A 192 -4.09 12.44 -0.16
C ALA A 192 -4.40 11.73 -1.49
N ALA A 193 -5.40 12.22 -2.24
CA ALA A 193 -5.78 11.68 -3.54
C ALA A 193 -4.64 11.82 -4.55
N PHE A 194 -4.09 13.03 -4.74
CA PHE A 194 -2.96 13.28 -5.64
C PHE A 194 -1.71 12.48 -5.23
N THR A 195 -1.36 12.43 -3.93
CA THR A 195 -0.22 11.64 -3.45
C THR A 195 -0.35 10.16 -3.82
N THR A 196 -1.52 9.56 -3.58
CA THR A 196 -1.73 8.14 -3.92
C THR A 196 -1.87 7.91 -5.43
N CYS A 197 -2.40 8.87 -6.19
CA CYS A 197 -2.44 8.87 -7.65
C CYS A 197 -1.02 8.84 -8.24
N HIS A 198 -0.14 9.76 -7.86
CA HIS A 198 1.24 9.79 -8.35
C HIS A 198 2.02 8.52 -7.96
N ALA A 199 1.79 7.97 -6.76
CA ALA A 199 2.36 6.68 -6.36
C ALA A 199 1.88 5.53 -7.27
N ARG A 200 0.57 5.45 -7.57
CA ARG A 200 0.01 4.45 -8.50
C ARG A 200 0.57 4.61 -9.91
N LEU A 201 0.64 5.83 -10.44
CA LEU A 201 1.20 6.11 -11.77
C LEU A 201 2.71 5.78 -11.85
N LYS A 202 3.48 6.05 -10.79
CA LYS A 202 4.89 5.66 -10.71
C LYS A 202 5.07 4.14 -10.78
N LEU A 203 4.28 3.38 -10.03
CA LEU A 203 4.27 1.91 -10.11
C LEU A 203 3.84 1.43 -11.50
N TYR A 204 2.76 2.02 -12.03
CA TYR A 204 2.22 1.70 -13.35
C TYR A 204 3.25 1.92 -14.47
N SER A 205 4.10 2.95 -14.38
CA SER A 205 5.15 3.22 -15.39
C SER A 205 6.18 2.09 -15.56
N ALA A 206 6.36 1.25 -14.52
CA ALA A 206 7.19 0.05 -14.60
C ALA A 206 6.40 -1.19 -15.04
N ILE A 207 5.14 -1.33 -14.56
CA ILE A 207 4.21 -2.37 -15.01
C ILE A 207 3.98 -2.27 -16.53
N GLU A 208 3.83 -1.06 -17.05
CA GLU A 208 3.63 -0.74 -18.46
C GLU A 208 4.79 -1.19 -19.36
N LYS A 209 6.04 -1.09 -18.87
CA LYS A 209 7.23 -1.55 -19.58
C LYS A 209 7.40 -3.06 -19.52
N LEU A 210 7.12 -3.66 -18.37
CA LEU A 210 7.23 -5.10 -18.15
C LEU A 210 6.10 -5.90 -18.82
N ASN A 211 4.93 -5.30 -18.99
CA ASN A 211 3.75 -5.90 -19.63
C ASN A 211 3.46 -7.32 -19.09
N GLU A 212 3.44 -8.35 -19.95
CA GLU A 212 3.14 -9.74 -19.59
C GLU A 212 4.17 -10.39 -18.64
N SER A 213 5.35 -9.79 -18.47
CA SER A 213 6.34 -10.28 -17.51
C SER A 213 5.96 -10.02 -16.06
N VAL A 214 4.95 -9.18 -15.77
CA VAL A 214 4.51 -8.89 -14.40
C VAL A 214 3.75 -10.06 -13.78
N LEU A 215 4.25 -10.60 -12.67
CA LEU A 215 3.64 -11.73 -11.94
C LEU A 215 2.78 -11.27 -10.77
N TYR A 216 3.14 -10.17 -10.12
CA TYR A 216 2.42 -9.59 -8.98
C TYR A 216 2.87 -8.15 -8.72
N PHE A 217 1.99 -7.32 -8.13
CA PHE A 217 2.36 -6.01 -7.61
C PHE A 217 1.52 -5.64 -6.38
N ASP A 218 2.08 -4.83 -5.48
CA ASP A 218 1.37 -4.29 -4.31
C ASP A 218 2.01 -2.99 -3.84
N THR A 219 1.23 -1.89 -3.93
CA THR A 219 1.53 -0.53 -3.44
C THR A 219 2.79 0.13 -4.02
N ASP A 220 3.96 -0.40 -3.69
CA ASP A 220 5.29 0.06 -4.08
C ASP A 220 6.19 -1.06 -4.62
N SER A 221 5.70 -2.31 -4.64
CA SER A 221 6.46 -3.51 -5.06
C SER A 221 5.94 -4.15 -6.35
N ILE A 222 6.85 -4.73 -7.14
CA ILE A 222 6.59 -5.52 -8.35
C ILE A 222 7.41 -6.82 -8.29
N ILE A 223 6.76 -7.95 -8.53
CA ILE A 223 7.40 -9.24 -8.82
C ILE A 223 7.17 -9.52 -10.30
N TYR A 224 8.24 -9.81 -11.04
CA TYR A 224 8.18 -10.01 -12.48
C TYR A 224 9.21 -11.06 -12.94
N LYS A 225 9.00 -11.59 -14.14
CA LYS A 225 9.95 -12.43 -14.85
C LYS A 225 10.98 -11.52 -15.54
N SER A 226 12.25 -11.62 -15.17
CA SER A 226 13.31 -10.86 -15.83
C SER A 226 13.60 -11.44 -17.22
N ASP A 227 13.77 -10.56 -18.20
CA ASP A 227 14.31 -10.85 -19.53
C ASP A 227 15.71 -10.24 -19.74
N GLY A 228 16.22 -9.52 -18.73
CA GLY A 228 17.49 -8.78 -18.79
C GLY A 228 17.45 -7.48 -19.61
N ILE A 229 16.31 -7.15 -20.24
CA ILE A 229 16.17 -6.05 -21.20
C ILE A 229 15.22 -4.96 -20.67
N ASN A 230 14.03 -5.35 -20.20
CA ASN A 230 12.96 -4.45 -19.76
C ASN A 230 12.95 -4.23 -18.23
N ASP A 231 13.99 -4.71 -17.57
CA ASP A 231 14.19 -4.66 -16.13
C ASP A 231 14.16 -3.21 -15.57
N PRO A 232 13.30 -2.89 -14.58
CA PRO A 232 13.27 -1.56 -13.99
C PRO A 232 14.65 -1.17 -13.41
N PRO A 233 15.16 0.04 -13.69
CA PRO A 233 16.48 0.45 -13.22
C PRO A 233 16.50 0.52 -11.69
N LEU A 234 17.58 -0.01 -11.12
CA LEU A 234 17.83 0.06 -9.68
C LEU A 234 18.56 1.35 -9.32
N GLY A 235 18.33 1.85 -8.11
CA GLY A 235 19.08 2.98 -7.58
C GLY A 235 18.85 3.24 -6.10
N ASN A 236 19.58 4.22 -5.56
CA ASN A 236 19.66 4.52 -4.13
C ASN A 236 18.86 5.77 -3.72
N PHE A 237 18.18 6.41 -4.67
CA PHE A 237 17.57 7.73 -4.53
C PHE A 237 16.04 7.64 -4.35
N LEU A 238 15.39 8.76 -4.04
CA LEU A 238 13.97 8.81 -3.73
C LEU A 238 13.11 8.42 -4.95
N GLY A 239 12.21 7.46 -4.74
CA GLY A 239 11.30 6.99 -5.80
C GLY A 239 11.96 6.07 -6.84
N GLU A 240 13.19 5.61 -6.62
CA GLU A 240 13.83 4.57 -7.45
C GLU A 240 13.49 3.16 -6.95
N PHE A 241 13.62 2.16 -7.83
CA PHE A 241 13.49 0.77 -7.44
C PHE A 241 14.74 0.29 -6.71
N THR A 242 14.52 -0.49 -5.66
CA THR A 242 15.54 -1.20 -4.90
C THR A 242 15.29 -2.69 -5.03
N ASP A 243 16.35 -3.49 -5.04
CA ASP A 243 16.25 -4.94 -4.96
C ASP A 243 16.00 -5.35 -3.50
N GLU A 244 14.88 -6.02 -3.26
CA GLU A 244 14.50 -6.50 -1.94
C GLU A 244 15.17 -7.84 -1.59
N LEU A 245 15.65 -8.58 -2.60
CA LEU A 245 16.19 -9.93 -2.48
C LEU A 245 17.72 -9.97 -2.30
N ASN A 246 18.40 -8.82 -2.38
CA ASN A 246 19.84 -8.69 -2.17
C ASN A 246 20.69 -9.54 -3.13
N GLY A 247 20.29 -9.64 -4.40
CA GLY A 247 20.87 -10.51 -5.42
C GLY A 247 20.23 -11.89 -5.51
N GLY A 248 19.35 -12.26 -4.57
CA GLY A 248 18.61 -13.51 -4.61
C GLY A 248 17.60 -13.56 -5.76
N THR A 249 17.52 -14.69 -6.46
CA THR A 249 16.55 -14.90 -7.55
C THR A 249 15.41 -15.80 -7.07
N ILE A 250 14.16 -15.46 -7.38
CA ILE A 250 13.01 -16.33 -7.14
C ILE A 250 13.04 -17.47 -8.17
N THR A 251 13.00 -18.72 -7.72
CA THR A 251 13.02 -19.92 -8.57
C THR A 251 11.63 -20.51 -8.80
N SER A 252 10.67 -20.17 -7.93
CA SER A 252 9.26 -20.47 -8.13
C SER A 252 8.39 -19.49 -7.35
N PHE A 253 7.36 -18.98 -8.00
CA PHE A 253 6.36 -18.06 -7.44
C PHE A 253 4.97 -18.70 -7.54
N VAL A 254 4.18 -18.56 -6.47
CA VAL A 254 2.79 -19.03 -6.40
C VAL A 254 1.94 -17.92 -5.77
N THR A 255 0.81 -17.59 -6.38
CA THR A 255 -0.13 -16.58 -5.87
C THR A 255 -1.54 -17.14 -5.80
N GLY A 256 -2.20 -16.93 -4.66
CA GLY A 256 -3.64 -17.13 -4.47
C GLY A 256 -4.43 -15.81 -4.56
N GLY A 257 -3.80 -14.72 -5.00
CA GLY A 257 -4.42 -13.41 -5.18
C GLY A 257 -3.83 -12.30 -4.28
N PRO A 258 -4.55 -11.16 -4.14
CA PRO A 258 -4.03 -9.98 -3.46
C PRO A 258 -3.57 -10.25 -2.02
N LYS A 259 -2.29 -9.99 -1.75
CA LYS A 259 -1.60 -10.17 -0.46
C LYS A 259 -1.57 -11.62 0.05
N ASN A 260 -1.77 -12.60 -0.83
CA ASN A 260 -1.73 -14.05 -0.56
C ASN A 260 -0.81 -14.75 -1.60
N TYR A 261 0.48 -14.86 -1.30
CA TYR A 261 1.48 -15.45 -2.20
C TYR A 261 2.61 -16.13 -1.44
N ALA A 262 3.34 -17.03 -2.10
CA ALA A 262 4.54 -17.66 -1.60
C ALA A 262 5.60 -17.83 -2.70
N TYR A 263 6.88 -17.80 -2.34
CA TYR A 263 7.97 -18.03 -3.28
C TYR A 263 9.17 -18.74 -2.64
N LYS A 264 9.96 -19.39 -3.50
CA LYS A 264 11.27 -19.98 -3.19
C LYS A 264 12.37 -19.14 -3.82
N LEU A 265 13.47 -18.93 -3.10
CA LEU A 265 14.68 -18.29 -3.61
C LEU A 265 15.72 -19.34 -4.07
N SER A 266 16.75 -18.88 -4.77
CA SER A 266 17.86 -19.67 -5.29
C SER A 266 18.74 -20.30 -4.21
N ASP A 267 18.74 -19.74 -2.99
CA ASP A 267 19.39 -20.29 -1.79
C ASP A 267 18.56 -21.38 -1.09
N GLY A 268 17.38 -21.73 -1.64
CA GLY A 268 16.45 -22.68 -1.06
C GLY A 268 15.50 -22.11 -0.01
N SER A 269 15.66 -20.83 0.38
CA SER A 269 14.79 -20.20 1.37
C SER A 269 13.37 -19.97 0.85
N GLU A 270 12.39 -20.02 1.76
CA GLU A 270 10.97 -19.85 1.46
C GLU A 270 10.40 -18.59 2.11
N VAL A 271 9.60 -17.84 1.35
CA VAL A 271 8.84 -16.71 1.86
C VAL A 271 7.36 -16.92 1.57
N CYS A 272 6.56 -17.04 2.62
CA CYS A 272 5.10 -17.04 2.54
C CYS A 272 4.54 -15.70 3.05
N LYS A 273 3.50 -15.18 2.39
CA LYS A 273 2.75 -13.98 2.78
C LYS A 273 1.27 -14.28 2.62
N ILE A 274 0.53 -14.39 3.73
CA ILE A 274 -0.92 -14.57 3.74
C ILE A 274 -1.56 -13.49 4.60
N ARG A 275 -2.48 -12.73 4.04
CA ARG A 275 -3.19 -11.67 4.75
C ARG A 275 -4.19 -12.25 5.75
N GLY A 276 -4.22 -11.70 6.95
CA GLY A 276 -5.14 -12.09 8.03
C GLY A 276 -4.51 -13.01 9.07
N PHE A 277 -3.47 -13.76 8.70
CA PHE A 277 -2.76 -14.66 9.60
C PHE A 277 -1.43 -14.06 10.08
N THR A 278 -1.11 -14.30 11.35
CA THR A 278 0.25 -14.06 11.85
C THR A 278 1.07 -15.33 11.63
N LEU A 279 2.07 -15.27 10.76
CA LEU A 279 3.00 -16.37 10.52
C LEU A 279 4.00 -16.46 11.68
N ASN A 280 3.53 -16.96 12.82
CA ASN A 280 4.38 -17.50 13.88
C ASN A 280 4.87 -18.91 13.49
N PHE A 281 5.76 -19.52 14.28
CA PHE A 281 6.33 -20.83 13.97
C PHE A 281 5.27 -21.90 13.68
N GLN A 282 4.30 -22.11 14.59
CA GLN A 282 3.23 -23.10 14.42
C GLN A 282 2.40 -22.85 13.15
N ASN A 283 1.98 -21.61 12.92
CA ASN A 283 1.23 -21.26 11.72
C ASN A 283 2.07 -21.43 10.45
N SER A 284 3.38 -21.20 10.49
CA SER A 284 4.26 -21.39 9.33
C SER A 284 4.47 -22.84 8.94
N LEU A 285 4.32 -23.80 9.87
CA LEU A 285 4.32 -25.23 9.55
C LEU A 285 3.12 -25.60 8.66
N VAL A 286 1.96 -24.99 8.89
CA VAL A 286 0.71 -25.26 8.15
C VAL A 286 0.55 -24.32 6.93
N LEU A 287 0.95 -23.06 7.06
CA LEU A 287 0.84 -22.00 6.05
C LEU A 287 2.20 -21.71 5.43
N ASN A 288 2.67 -22.65 4.62
CA ASN A 288 3.95 -22.61 3.89
C ASN A 288 3.74 -22.55 2.36
N TYR A 289 4.83 -22.57 1.59
CA TYR A 289 4.78 -22.56 0.13
C TYR A 289 4.00 -23.74 -0.46
N ASN A 290 4.15 -24.95 0.08
CA ASN A 290 3.47 -26.15 -0.42
C ASN A 290 1.96 -26.05 -0.20
N SER A 291 1.52 -25.58 0.96
CA SER A 291 0.09 -25.40 1.27
C SER A 291 -0.58 -24.39 0.32
N VAL A 292 0.09 -23.27 0.01
CA VAL A 292 -0.41 -22.30 -0.98
C VAL A 292 -0.42 -22.92 -2.39
N LYS A 293 0.62 -23.67 -2.76
CA LYS A 293 0.73 -24.39 -4.05
C LYS A 293 -0.37 -25.45 -4.21
N GLU A 294 -0.68 -26.20 -3.16
CA GLU A 294 -1.79 -27.15 -3.16
C GLU A 294 -3.15 -26.46 -3.25
N LEU A 295 -3.36 -25.36 -2.51
CA LEU A 295 -4.63 -24.62 -2.56
C LEU A 295 -4.90 -24.09 -3.97
N VAL A 296 -3.91 -23.50 -4.63
CA VAL A 296 -4.02 -23.02 -6.02
C VAL A 296 -4.26 -24.19 -6.98
N LYS A 297 -3.54 -25.31 -6.84
CA LYS A 297 -3.74 -26.51 -7.68
C LYS A 297 -5.13 -27.13 -7.51
N LYS A 298 -5.60 -27.33 -6.28
CA LYS A 298 -6.89 -27.98 -5.96
C LYS A 298 -8.08 -27.13 -6.39
N SER A 299 -7.94 -25.80 -6.36
CA SER A 299 -8.97 -24.86 -6.83
C SER A 299 -9.11 -24.82 -8.36
N SER A 300 -8.11 -25.30 -9.11
CA SER A 300 -8.03 -25.16 -10.57
C SER A 300 -8.13 -26.48 -11.31
N LYS A 301 -9.33 -26.82 -11.80
CA LYS A 301 -9.48 -27.71 -12.98
C LYS A 301 -8.96 -27.07 -14.30
N ARG A 302 -8.42 -25.84 -14.25
CA ARG A 302 -7.69 -25.19 -15.34
C ARG A 302 -6.44 -24.46 -14.84
N ILE A 303 -5.31 -25.18 -14.87
CA ILE A 303 -3.93 -24.67 -14.94
C ILE A 303 -3.55 -23.71 -13.75
N LEU A 304 -2.35 -23.15 -13.55
CA LEU A 304 -1.03 -23.27 -14.18
C LEU A 304 0.06 -23.19 -13.07
N VAL A 305 1.19 -23.88 -13.21
CA VAL A 305 2.33 -23.82 -12.27
C VAL A 305 3.60 -23.40 -13.01
N LEU A 306 4.06 -22.18 -12.80
CA LEU A 306 5.29 -21.66 -13.41
C LEU A 306 6.52 -22.00 -12.56
N TYR A 307 7.43 -22.79 -13.14
CA TYR A 307 8.82 -22.89 -12.72
C TYR A 307 9.61 -21.83 -13.50
N LEU A 308 10.10 -20.78 -12.84
CA LEU A 308 10.72 -19.63 -13.50
C LEU A 308 11.71 -18.91 -12.60
N MET A 309 12.77 -18.40 -13.21
CA MET A 309 13.60 -17.32 -12.64
C MET A 309 12.82 -16.01 -12.68
N ALA A 310 12.53 -15.45 -11.51
CA ALA A 310 11.80 -14.21 -11.32
C ALA A 310 12.53 -13.32 -10.29
N THR A 311 12.25 -12.02 -10.31
CA THR A 311 12.87 -11.03 -9.43
C THR A 311 11.80 -10.16 -8.77
N LYS A 312 12.10 -9.66 -7.57
CA LYS A 312 11.24 -8.74 -6.82
C LYS A 312 11.93 -7.40 -6.66
N LYS A 313 11.44 -6.38 -7.37
CA LYS A 313 11.89 -4.98 -7.23
C LYS A 313 10.83 -4.17 -6.52
N THR A 314 11.27 -3.32 -5.61
CA THR A 314 10.38 -2.50 -4.79
C THR A 314 10.86 -1.05 -4.79
N VAL A 315 10.00 -0.10 -5.17
CA VAL A 315 10.28 1.34 -5.08
C VAL A 315 10.61 1.66 -3.62
N ALA A 316 11.80 2.19 -3.36
CA ALA A 316 12.43 2.28 -2.04
C ALA A 316 11.45 2.63 -0.89
N PRO A 317 10.91 1.65 -0.13
CA PRO A 317 9.76 1.93 0.70
C PRO A 317 10.07 2.80 1.90
N SER A 318 9.36 3.91 1.99
CA SER A 318 8.72 4.23 3.25
C SER A 318 7.60 3.20 3.50
N GLY A 319 7.91 2.02 4.06
CA GLY A 319 6.88 1.09 4.56
C GLY A 319 7.42 -0.05 5.44
N GLY A 320 6.65 -0.45 6.47
CA GLY A 320 6.98 -1.59 7.34
C GLY A 320 6.48 -1.42 8.78
N LYS A 321 5.16 -1.55 9.03
CA LYS A 321 4.58 -1.52 10.39
C LYS A 321 4.45 -2.92 10.98
N LYS A 322 4.97 -3.14 12.19
CA LYS A 322 4.44 -4.18 13.09
C LYS A 322 3.00 -3.80 13.46
N LYS A 323 2.08 -4.76 13.47
CA LYS A 323 0.75 -4.62 14.09
C LYS A 323 0.63 -5.62 15.22
N THR A 324 0.52 -5.14 16.45
CA THR A 324 0.15 -5.93 17.62
C THR A 324 -1.31 -6.36 17.47
N ILE A 325 -1.60 -7.65 17.63
CA ILE A 325 -2.97 -8.18 17.61
C ILE A 325 -3.33 -8.61 19.04
N LYS A 326 -4.42 -8.05 19.58
CA LYS A 326 -5.07 -8.58 20.79
C LYS A 326 -5.91 -9.81 20.40
N ARG A 327 -5.87 -10.86 21.23
CA ARG A 327 -6.69 -12.07 21.05
C ARG A 327 -8.18 -11.76 21.08
N LYS A 328 -8.95 -12.42 20.20
CA LYS A 328 -10.32 -12.88 20.50
C LYS A 328 -10.42 -14.33 20.04
N ASN A 329 -10.79 -15.22 20.95
CA ASN A 329 -11.26 -16.55 20.59
C ASN A 329 -12.72 -16.42 20.15
N CYS A 330 -13.10 -17.08 19.07
CA CYS A 330 -14.43 -17.68 18.90
C CYS A 330 -14.26 -18.84 17.91
N PHE A 331 -14.49 -20.07 18.40
CA PHE A 331 -14.83 -21.19 17.55
C PHE A 331 -16.28 -21.00 17.09
N VAL A 332 -16.54 -21.16 15.80
CA VAL A 332 -17.78 -21.75 15.29
C VAL A 332 -17.35 -22.69 14.16
N THR A 333 -17.98 -23.86 14.11
CA THR A 333 -17.71 -25.00 13.22
C THR A 333 -17.81 -24.68 11.74
#